data_AF-A0A2V9U7V1-F1
#
_entry.id   AF-A0A2V9U7V1-F1
#
_cell.length_a   1.000
_cell.length_b   1.000
_cell.length_c   1.000
_cell.angle_alpha   90.00
_cell.angle_beta   90.00
_cell.angle_gamma   90.00
#
_symmetry.space_group_name_H-M   'P 1'
#
loop_
_entity.id
_entity.type
_entity.pdbx_description
1 polymer ?
#
loop_
_entity_poly.entity_id
_entity_poly.type
_entity_poly.pdbx_seq_one_letter_code
_entity_poly.pdbx_strand_id
1 'polypeptide(L)'
;MIPRQFLISTGVLLLAVLALGFYAGRMRGRASQVSPSVANTQPPVAPPVSGPTERVTLYVAFDDPGVLRSQGAEIPLPSARQQRAEEL
;
A
#
# COMPACT_ATOMS: atom_id res chain seq x y z
N MET A 1 37.62 -14.73 -39.19
CA MET A 1 36.46 -14.01 -39.78
C MET A 1 35.33 -14.07 -38.77
N ILE A 2 34.83 -12.93 -38.27
CA ILE A 2 33.72 -12.93 -37.32
C ILE A 2 32.45 -13.39 -38.06
N PRO A 3 31.76 -14.44 -37.60
CA PRO A 3 30.55 -14.92 -38.25
C PRO A 3 29.47 -13.84 -38.24
N ARG A 4 28.81 -13.59 -39.38
CA ARG A 4 27.74 -12.58 -39.48
C ARG A 4 26.62 -12.80 -38.46
N GLN A 5 26.31 -14.06 -38.17
CA GLN A 5 25.35 -14.46 -37.14
C GLN A 5 25.71 -13.94 -35.73
N PHE A 6 27.00 -13.88 -35.39
CA PHE A 6 27.47 -13.37 -34.10
C PHE A 6 27.27 -11.86 -33.99
N LEU A 7 27.51 -11.12 -35.08
CA LEU A 7 27.23 -9.68 -35.14
C LEU A 7 25.73 -9.40 -35.01
N ILE A 8 24.89 -10.19 -35.66
CA ILE A 8 23.42 -10.04 -35.61
C ILE A 8 22.91 -10.33 -34.20
N SER A 9 23.29 -11.45 -33.58
CA SER A 9 22.84 -11.81 -32.23
C SER A 9 23.28 -10.78 -31.20
N THR A 10 24.51 -10.27 -31.32
CA THR A 10 25.03 -9.21 -30.43
C THR A 10 24.26 -7.91 -30.62
N GLY A 11 23.95 -7.53 -31.86
CA GLY A 11 23.13 -6.36 -32.16
C GLY A 11 21.71 -6.45 -31.60
N VAL A 12 21.07 -7.62 -31.73
CA VAL A 12 19.74 -7.89 -31.17
C VAL A 12 19.77 -7.81 -29.64
N LEU A 13 20.79 -8.40 -29.00
CA LEU A 13 20.94 -8.38 -27.55
C LEU A 13 21.15 -6.94 -27.04
N LEU A 14 21.99 -6.16 -27.71
CA LEU A 14 22.21 -4.74 -27.39
C LEU A 14 20.91 -3.93 -27.48
N LEU A 15 20.14 -4.13 -28.56
CA LEU A 15 18.83 -3.49 -28.73
C LEU A 15 17.85 -3.85 -27.61
N ALA A 16 17.80 -5.13 -27.22
CA ALA A 16 16.94 -5.59 -26.14
C ALA A 16 17.32 -4.94 -24.80
N VAL A 17 18.61 -4.87 -24.47
CA VAL A 17 19.10 -4.22 -23.24
C VAL A 17 18.77 -2.73 -23.22
N LEU A 18 18.98 -2.02 -24.34
CA LEU A 18 18.65 -0.60 -24.44
C LEU A 18 17.14 -0.35 -24.32
N ALA A 19 16.32 -1.17 -24.98
CA ALA A 19 14.86 -1.08 -24.88
C ALA A 19 14.37 -1.32 -23.44
N LEU A 20 14.93 -2.32 -22.75
CA LEU A 20 14.57 -2.63 -21.38
C LEU A 20 15.00 -1.53 -20.41
N GLY A 21 16.21 -0.98 -20.58
CA GLY A 21 16.69 0.16 -19.79
C GLY A 21 15.82 1.41 -19.98
N PHE A 22 15.46 1.74 -21.22
CA PHE A 22 14.55 2.83 -21.53
C PHE A 22 13.16 2.61 -20.92
N TYR A 23 12.63 1.40 -21.03
CA TYR A 23 11.35 1.02 -20.46
C TYR A 23 11.33 1.16 -18.93
N ALA A 24 12.36 0.64 -18.25
CA ALA A 24 12.53 0.77 -16.81
C ALA A 24 12.67 2.23 -16.38
N GLY A 25 13.42 3.05 -17.13
CA GLY A 25 13.53 4.49 -16.90
C GLY A 25 12.18 5.21 -17.01
N ARG A 26 11.40 4.89 -18.05
CA ARG A 26 10.03 5.41 -18.24
C ARG A 26 9.10 5.00 -17.10
N MET A 27 9.21 3.76 -16.62
CA MET A 27 8.45 3.29 -15.46
C MET A 27 8.85 4.02 -14.17
N ARG A 28 10.15 4.21 -13.93
CA ARG A 28 10.66 4.91 -12.76
C ARG A 28 10.18 6.36 -12.72
N GLY A 29 10.12 7.04 -13.87
CA GLY A 29 9.53 8.38 -13.97
C GLY A 29 8.05 8.44 -13.57
N ARG A 30 7.28 7.40 -13.87
CA ARG A 30 5.87 7.28 -13.43
C ARG A 30 5.73 6.92 -11.97
N ALA A 31 6.58 6.04 -11.43
CA ALA A 31 6.61 5.72 -10.01
C ALA A 31 6.99 6.94 -9.15
N SER A 32 7.89 7.81 -9.63
CA SER A 32 8.22 9.07 -8.96
C SER A 32 7.10 10.11 -9.05
N GLN A 33 6.23 10.05 -10.06
CA GLN A 33 5.01 10.87 -10.13
C GLN A 33 3.93 10.38 -9.17
N VAL A 34 3.94 9.10 -8.81
CA VAL A 34 3.26 8.58 -7.60
C VAL A 34 4.12 8.91 -6.38
N SER A 35 4.51 10.18 -6.25
CA SER A 35 5.12 10.68 -5.02
C SER A 35 4.11 10.60 -3.88
N PRO A 36 4.54 10.24 -2.66
CA PRO A 36 3.72 10.14 -1.44
C PRO A 36 3.16 11.50 -0.97
N SER A 37 3.23 12.54 -1.80
CA SER A 37 2.70 13.88 -1.51
C SER A 37 1.19 13.87 -1.27
N VAL A 38 0.46 12.97 -1.92
CA VAL A 38 -0.98 12.79 -1.66
C VAL A 38 -1.24 12.24 -0.25
N ALA A 39 -0.31 11.46 0.32
CA ALA A 39 -0.42 10.97 1.70
C ALA A 39 -0.10 12.06 2.74
N ASN A 40 0.67 13.09 2.37
CA ASN A 40 1.06 14.18 3.28
C ASN A 40 0.14 15.41 3.21
N THR A 41 -0.88 15.38 2.34
CA THR A 41 -1.94 16.41 2.28
C THR A 41 -3.16 16.01 3.11
N GLN A 42 -3.14 14.82 3.73
CA GLN A 42 -4.19 14.42 4.66
C GLN A 42 -4.03 15.26 5.94
N PRO A 43 -5.03 16.08 6.34
CA PRO A 43 -4.98 16.77 7.61
C PRO A 43 -4.73 15.77 8.75
N PRO A 44 -4.05 16.18 9.84
CA PRO A 44 -3.84 15.32 10.99
C PRO A 44 -5.17 14.67 11.36
N VAL A 45 -5.18 13.33 11.41
CA VAL A 45 -6.35 12.58 11.87
C VAL A 45 -6.73 13.19 13.22
N ALA A 46 -7.95 13.71 13.32
CA ALA A 46 -8.43 14.31 14.55
C ALA A 46 -8.21 13.31 15.70
N PRO A 47 -7.79 13.77 16.89
CA PRO A 47 -7.59 12.87 18.01
C PRO A 47 -8.86 12.03 18.22
N PRO A 48 -8.73 10.73 18.57
CA PRO A 48 -9.87 9.89 18.87
C PRO A 48 -10.82 10.61 19.82
N VAL A 49 -12.11 10.49 19.57
CA VAL A 49 -13.17 11.10 20.38
C VAL A 49 -12.93 10.81 21.86
N SER A 50 -12.84 11.88 22.66
CA SER A 50 -12.71 11.79 24.12
C SER A 50 -14.01 11.26 24.70
N GLY A 51 -14.07 9.97 24.96
CA GLY A 51 -15.20 9.32 25.62
C GLY A 51 -14.75 8.33 26.69
N PRO A 52 -15.67 7.79 27.51
CA PRO A 52 -15.31 6.82 28.52
C PRO A 52 -14.67 5.59 27.87
N THR A 53 -13.58 5.12 28.47
CA THR A 53 -12.91 3.88 28.04
C THR A 53 -13.81 2.69 28.35
N GLU A 54 -14.18 1.93 27.32
CA GLU A 54 -14.95 0.71 27.47
C GLU A 54 -14.12 -0.51 27.01
N ARG A 55 -14.36 -1.65 27.66
CA ARG A 55 -13.73 -2.92 27.27
C ARG A 55 -14.52 -3.55 26.14
N VAL A 56 -13.93 -3.60 24.95
CA VAL A 56 -14.52 -4.21 23.75
C VAL A 56 -13.78 -5.49 23.36
N THR A 57 -14.51 -6.41 22.71
CA THR A 57 -13.92 -7.61 22.10
C THR A 57 -13.62 -7.33 20.63
N LEU A 58 -12.35 -7.30 20.27
CA LEU A 58 -11.87 -7.18 18.89
C LEU A 58 -11.61 -8.56 18.31
N TYR A 59 -12.04 -8.80 17.07
CA TYR A 59 -11.62 -9.96 16.30
C TYR A 59 -10.53 -9.55 15.33
N VAL A 60 -9.29 -9.93 15.61
CA VAL A 60 -8.11 -9.58 14.82
C VAL A 60 -7.74 -10.74 13.91
N ALA A 61 -7.69 -10.49 12.60
CA ALA A 61 -7.21 -11.44 11.62
C ALA A 61 -5.68 -11.40 11.59
N PHE A 62 -5.05 -12.56 11.74
CA PHE A 62 -3.61 -12.75 11.60
C PHE A 62 -3.34 -13.44 10.26
N ASP A 63 -2.79 -12.71 9.31
CA ASP A 63 -2.60 -13.18 7.93
C ASP A 63 -1.53 -14.27 7.81
N ASP A 64 -0.43 -14.19 8.57
CA ASP A 64 0.64 -15.19 8.55
C ASP A 64 0.14 -16.60 8.94
N PRO A 65 -0.54 -16.78 10.09
CA PRO A 65 -1.14 -18.06 10.45
C PRO A 65 -2.54 -18.30 9.84
N GLY A 66 -3.15 -17.30 9.19
CA GLY A 66 -4.51 -17.40 8.62
C GLY A 66 -5.62 -17.60 9.66
N VAL A 67 -5.49 -17.05 10.88
CA VAL A 67 -6.46 -17.26 11.98
C VAL A 67 -7.09 -15.96 12.48
N LEU A 68 -8.34 -16.05 12.95
CA LEU A 68 -9.04 -14.97 13.64
C LEU A 68 -8.93 -15.17 15.15
N ARG A 69 -8.48 -14.16 15.90
CA ARG A 69 -8.39 -14.22 17.37
C ARG A 69 -9.21 -13.12 18.03
N SER A 70 -9.93 -13.46 19.09
CA SER A 70 -10.58 -12.48 19.95
C SER A 70 -9.56 -11.88 20.93
N GLN A 71 -9.47 -10.56 20.98
CA GLN A 71 -8.64 -9.82 21.92
C GLN A 71 -9.48 -8.76 22.63
N GLY A 72 -9.38 -8.69 23.96
CA GLY A 72 -9.94 -7.60 24.73
C GLY A 72 -9.12 -6.33 24.54
N ALA A 73 -9.76 -5.22 24.19
CA ALA A 73 -9.13 -3.91 24.10
C ALA A 73 -9.94 -2.89 24.88
N GLU A 74 -9.23 -1.94 25.50
CA GLU A 74 -9.81 -0.78 26.15
C GLU A 74 -9.77 0.39 25.17
N ILE A 75 -10.93 0.85 24.71
CA ILE A 75 -11.03 1.88 23.68
C ILE A 75 -11.96 2.98 24.18
N PRO A 76 -11.60 4.27 24.05
CA PRO A 76 -12.53 5.36 24.30
C PRO A 76 -13.64 5.32 23.25
N LEU A 77 -14.87 5.09 23.68
CA LEU A 77 -16.03 5.06 22.80
C LEU A 77 -16.72 6.43 22.79
N PRO A 78 -17.19 6.93 21.62
CA PRO A 78 -18.03 8.12 21.58
C PRO A 78 -19.26 7.92 22.46
N SER A 79 -19.60 8.92 23.27
CA SER A 79 -20.82 8.93 24.08
C SER A 79 -22.10 9.00 23.24
N ALA A 80 -22.00 9.48 22.00
CA ALA A 80 -23.08 9.49 21.02
C ALA A 80 -23.21 8.12 20.34
N ARG A 81 -24.44 7.71 20.05
CA ARG A 81 -24.68 6.51 19.23
C ARG A 81 -24.03 6.72 17.87
N GLN A 82 -23.43 5.66 17.34
CA GLN A 82 -22.95 5.69 15.96
C GLN A 82 -24.14 6.00 15.06
N GLN A 83 -23.96 6.86 14.07
CA GLN A 83 -25.02 7.33 13.17
C GLN A 83 -25.80 6.15 12.52
N ARG A 84 -25.12 5.02 12.30
CA ARG A 84 -25.72 3.76 11.82
C ARG A 84 -26.69 3.09 12.81
N ALA A 85 -26.51 3.30 14.12
CA ALA A 85 -27.39 2.81 15.18
C ALA A 85 -28.54 3.78 15.50
N GLU A 86 -28.56 4.97 14.89
CA GLU A 86 -29.69 5.91 14.93
C GLU A 86 -30.69 5.66 13.79
N GLU A 87 -30.26 4.98 12.71
CA GLU A 87 -31.10 4.62 11.55
C GLU A 87 -31.91 3.32 11.74
N LEU A 88 -31.79 2.65 12.89
CA LEU A 88 -32.49 1.41 13.25
C LEU A 88 -33.49 1.65 14.39
#